data_AF-A0A950ILV4-F1
#
_entry.id   AF-A0A950ILV4-F1
#
_cell.length_a   1.000
_cell.length_b   1.000
_cell.length_c   1.000
_cell.angle_alpha   90.00
_cell.angle_beta   90.00
_cell.angle_gamma   90.00
#
_symmetry.space_group_name_H-M   'P 1'
#
loop_
_entity.id
_entity.type
_entity.pdbx_description
1 polymer ?
#
loop_
_entity_poly.entity_id
_entity_poly.type
_entity_poly.pdbx_seq_one_letter_code
_entity_poly.pdbx_strand_id
1 'polypeptide(L)'
;MGAEHVLYALLEEHDAQIDAILSAQHVEPAEVHAEVKRALGTGEGRSWEGILVTPRVRRVVELAESRAGDREIEPIDLFEAIRAEGGGLAADILRRAWSN
;
A
#
# COMPACT_ATOMS: atom_id res chain seq x y z
N MET A 1 -5.76 1.71 11.66
CA MET A 1 -4.88 1.33 10.53
C MET A 1 -5.59 1.63 9.22
N GLY A 2 -5.03 2.55 8.42
CA GLY A 2 -5.50 2.84 7.06
C GLY A 2 -4.66 2.14 5.99
N ALA A 3 -5.09 2.22 4.72
CA ALA A 3 -4.40 1.58 3.60
C ALA A 3 -2.99 2.14 3.38
N GLU A 4 -2.73 3.39 3.78
CA GLU A 4 -1.41 4.01 3.75
C GLU A 4 -0.40 3.33 4.68
N HIS A 5 -0.85 2.72 5.78
CA HIS A 5 0.03 1.95 6.66
C HIS A 5 0.39 0.60 6.01
N VAL A 6 -0.55 0.00 5.27
CA VAL A 6 -0.30 -1.22 4.50
C VAL A 6 0.67 -0.94 3.37
N LEU A 7 0.44 0.13 2.60
CA LEU A 7 1.35 0.56 1.53
C LEU A 7 2.76 0.87 2.08
N TYR A 8 2.84 1.54 3.23
CA TYR A 8 4.13 1.80 3.88
C TYR A 8 4.88 0.49 4.18
N ALA A 9 4.21 -0.48 4.80
CA ALA A 9 4.83 -1.77 5.14
C ALA A 9 5.32 -2.52 3.88
N LEU A 10 4.50 -2.56 2.82
CA LEU A 10 4.87 -3.20 1.55
C LEU A 10 6.10 -2.56 0.91
N LEU A 11 6.22 -1.23 0.97
CA LEU A 11 7.36 -0.50 0.40
C LEU A 11 8.62 -0.61 1.26
N GLU A 12 8.49 -0.82 2.57
CA GLU A 12 9.62 -1.08 3.48
C GLU A 12 10.19 -2.49 3.31
N GLU A 13 9.35 -3.47 2.93
CA GLU A 13 9.78 -4.87 2.69
C GLU A 13 10.57 -5.06 1.38
N HIS A 14 10.53 -4.09 0.46
CA HIS A 14 11.24 -4.13 -0.83
C HIS A 14 10.97 -5.40 -1.65
N ASP A 15 9.67 -5.67 -1.91
CA ASP A 15 9.27 -6.76 -2.79
C ASP A 15 9.68 -6.48 -4.25
N ALA A 16 10.39 -7.43 -4.87
CA ALA A 16 10.96 -7.28 -6.21
C ALA A 16 9.89 -7.08 -7.31
N GLN A 17 8.68 -7.62 -7.14
CA GLN A 17 7.62 -7.44 -8.13
C GLN A 17 7.00 -6.06 -8.01
N ILE A 18 6.80 -5.56 -6.79
CA ILE A 18 6.33 -4.19 -6.54
C ILE A 18 7.35 -3.19 -7.10
N ASP A 19 8.63 -3.36 -6.81
CA ASP A 19 9.71 -2.52 -7.32
C ASP A 19 9.72 -2.52 -8.85
N ALA A 20 9.63 -3.70 -9.48
CA ALA A 20 9.59 -3.81 -10.93
C ALA A 20 8.38 -3.09 -11.55
N ILE A 21 7.20 -3.14 -10.92
CA ILE A 21 6.01 -2.43 -11.38
C ILE A 21 6.18 -0.92 -11.30
N LEU A 22 6.74 -0.41 -10.20
CA LEU A 22 7.01 1.01 -10.03
C LEU A 22 8.04 1.49 -11.05
N SER A 23 9.16 0.77 -11.20
CA SER A 23 10.19 1.07 -12.19
C SER A 23 9.66 1.03 -13.62
N ALA A 24 8.78 0.09 -13.96
CA ALA A 24 8.14 0.02 -15.28
C ALA A 24 7.25 1.24 -15.60
N GLN A 25 6.82 1.97 -14.58
CA GLN A 25 6.11 3.25 -14.72
C GLN A 25 7.04 4.47 -14.57
N HIS A 26 8.36 4.29 -14.61
CA HIS A 26 9.36 5.33 -14.35
C HIS A 26 9.23 5.98 -12.96
N VAL A 27 8.71 5.23 -12.00
CA VAL A 27 8.58 5.67 -10.61
C VAL A 27 9.66 5.00 -9.77
N GLU A 28 10.44 5.80 -9.06
CA GLU A 28 11.41 5.30 -8.10
C GLU A 28 10.70 4.85 -6.81
N PRO A 29 10.84 3.59 -6.37
CA PRO A 29 10.16 3.10 -5.16
C PRO A 29 10.44 3.95 -3.91
N ALA A 30 11.67 4.46 -3.80
CA ALA A 30 12.09 5.33 -2.72
C ALA A 30 11.30 6.66 -2.66
N GLU A 31 10.86 7.20 -3.80
CA GLU A 31 10.08 8.44 -3.85
C GLU A 31 8.66 8.21 -3.32
N VAL A 32 8.03 7.10 -3.73
CA VAL A 32 6.71 6.68 -3.24
C VAL A 32 6.79 6.42 -1.74
N HIS A 33 7.79 5.67 -1.29
CA HIS A 33 8.01 5.37 0.12
C HIS A 33 8.16 6.65 0.95
N ALA A 34 8.96 7.60 0.47
CA ALA A 34 9.14 8.88 1.13
C ALA A 34 7.85 9.72 1.17
N GLU A 35 7.02 9.68 0.12
CA GLU A 35 5.72 10.35 0.11
C GLU A 35 4.75 9.75 1.12
N VAL A 36 4.62 8.42 1.16
CA VAL A 36 3.79 7.72 2.14
C VAL A 36 4.25 8.04 3.56
N LYS A 37 5.56 8.00 3.82
CA LYS A 37 6.15 8.34 5.12
C LYS A 37 5.83 9.78 5.53
N ARG A 38 5.97 10.75 4.63
CA ARG A 38 5.62 12.16 4.89
C ARG A 38 4.14 12.32 5.21
N ALA A 39 3.27 11.60 4.50
CA ALA A 39 1.83 11.69 4.69
C ALA A 39 1.35 11.02 5.99
N LEU A 40 2.05 9.97 6.45
CA LEU A 40 1.81 9.33 7.75
C LEU A 40 2.22 10.21 8.95
N GLY A 41 3.24 11.07 8.79
CA GLY A 41 3.81 11.88 9.86
C GLY A 41 4.65 11.06 10.85
N THR A 42 5.07 11.66 11.98
CA THR A 42 5.97 11.02 12.96
C THR A 42 5.29 10.01 13.89
N GLY A 43 3.96 9.86 13.83
CA GLY A 43 3.24 8.80 14.54
C GLY A 43 3.44 8.77 16.07
N GLU A 44 3.82 9.89 16.70
CA GLU A 44 4.01 9.98 18.15
C GLU A 44 2.74 9.49 18.87
N GLY A 45 2.83 8.33 19.53
CA GLY A 45 1.84 7.86 20.51
C GLY A 45 0.83 6.80 20.07
N ARG A 46 0.96 6.13 18.92
CA ARG A 46 0.05 5.01 18.60
C ARG A 46 0.58 3.69 19.15
N SER A 47 0.11 3.29 20.34
CA SER A 47 0.26 1.92 20.83
C SER A 47 -0.47 0.95 19.90
N TRP A 48 0.16 -0.20 19.62
CA TRP A 48 -0.40 -1.25 18.75
C TRP A 48 -1.64 -1.94 19.34
N GLU A 49 -1.87 -1.82 20.65
CA GLU A 49 -3.07 -2.35 21.31
C GLU A 49 -4.33 -1.59 20.87
N GLY A 50 -5.27 -2.31 20.25
CA GLY A 50 -6.59 -1.78 19.90
C GLY A 50 -6.68 -1.03 18.57
N ILE A 51 -5.68 -1.15 17.68
CA ILE A 51 -5.76 -0.52 16.36
C ILE A 51 -6.95 -1.09 15.57
N LEU A 52 -7.98 -0.27 15.43
CA LEU A 52 -9.12 -0.59 14.57
C LEU A 52 -8.66 -0.58 13.10
N VAL A 53 -8.88 -1.72 12.43
CA VAL A 53 -8.75 -1.85 10.99
C VAL A 53 -9.88 -1.05 10.35
N THR A 54 -9.52 -0.09 9.49
CA THR A 54 -10.51 0.71 8.77
C THR A 54 -11.31 -0.17 7.80
N PRO A 55 -12.59 0.14 7.51
CA PRO A 55 -13.36 -0.58 6.50
C PRO A 55 -12.65 -0.67 5.14
N ARG A 56 -11.86 0.35 4.80
CA ARG A 56 -11.04 0.37 3.60
C ARG A 56 -9.96 -0.71 3.59
N VAL A 57 -9.25 -0.91 4.69
CA VAL A 57 -8.25 -1.99 4.77
C VAL A 57 -8.92 -3.36 4.66
N ARG A 58 -10.11 -3.56 5.23
CA ARG A 58 -10.88 -4.79 5.01
C ARG A 58 -11.17 -5.01 3.52
N ARG A 59 -11.60 -3.95 2.82
CA ARG A 59 -11.84 -4.02 1.37
C ARG A 59 -10.58 -4.34 0.57
N VAL A 60 -9.42 -3.79 0.95
CA VAL A 60 -8.13 -4.12 0.33
C VAL A 60 -7.82 -5.61 0.51
N VAL A 61 -8.01 -6.15 1.72
CA VAL A 61 -7.79 -7.58 1.98
C VAL A 61 -8.75 -8.45 1.15
N GLU A 62 -10.05 -8.12 1.10
CA GLU A 62 -11.02 -8.83 0.24
C GLU A 62 -10.61 -8.86 -1.23
N LEU A 63 -10.09 -7.74 -1.75
CA LEU A 63 -9.62 -7.64 -3.13
C LEU A 63 -8.34 -8.45 -3.35
N ALA A 64 -7.44 -8.49 -2.37
CA ALA A 64 -6.22 -9.29 -2.42
C ALA A 64 -6.54 -10.79 -2.36
N GLU A 65 -7.46 -11.22 -1.48
CA GLU A 65 -7.99 -12.59 -1.43
C GLU A 65 -8.59 -13.01 -2.78
N SER A 66 -9.40 -12.15 -3.38
CA SER A 66 -9.99 -12.43 -4.69
C SER A 66 -8.95 -12.57 -5.81
N ARG A 67 -7.78 -11.92 -5.69
CA ARG A 67 -6.68 -12.00 -6.65
C ARG A 67 -5.81 -13.23 -6.43
N ALA A 68 -5.56 -13.57 -5.17
CA ALA A 68 -4.84 -14.76 -4.80
C ALA A 68 -5.65 -16.03 -5.14
N GLY A 69 -6.96 -16.02 -4.92
CA GLY A 69 -7.78 -17.22 -5.08
C GLY A 69 -7.42 -18.26 -4.02
N ASP A 70 -6.99 -19.45 -4.45
CA ASP A 70 -6.67 -20.56 -3.54
C ASP A 70 -5.21 -20.54 -3.03
N ARG A 71 -4.34 -19.68 -3.56
CA ARG A 71 -2.96 -19.52 -3.06
C ARG A 71 -2.91 -18.53 -1.90
N GLU A 72 -1.79 -18.53 -1.18
CA GLU A 72 -1.52 -17.50 -0.18
C GLU A 72 -1.43 -16.11 -0.83
N ILE A 73 -1.87 -15.10 -0.07
CA ILE A 73 -1.77 -13.69 -0.46
C ILE A 73 -0.29 -13.29 -0.43
N GLU A 74 0.19 -12.75 -1.55
CA GLU A 74 1.54 -12.22 -1.68
C GLU A 74 1.53 -10.69 -1.57
N PRO A 75 2.68 -10.03 -1.29
CA PRO A 75 2.79 -8.57 -1.23
C PRO A 75 2.19 -7.88 -2.46
N ILE A 76 2.38 -8.47 -3.65
CA ILE A 76 1.85 -7.96 -4.91
C ILE A 76 0.32 -7.90 -4.94
N ASP A 77 -0.37 -8.84 -4.31
CA ASP A 77 -1.84 -8.85 -4.28
C ASP A 77 -2.39 -7.70 -3.46
N LEU A 78 -1.77 -7.44 -2.32
CA LEU A 78 -2.11 -6.31 -1.46
C LEU A 78 -1.81 -4.98 -2.16
N PHE A 79 -0.68 -4.89 -2.85
CA PHE A 79 -0.32 -3.72 -3.65
C PHE A 79 -1.37 -3.46 -4.74
N GLU A 80 -1.67 -4.46 -5.56
CA GLU A 80 -2.67 -4.37 -6.63
C GLU A 80 -4.12 -4.19 -6.10
N ALA A 81 -4.40 -4.64 -4.89
CA ALA A 81 -5.67 -4.40 -4.20
C ALA A 81 -5.80 -2.95 -3.72
N ILE A 82 -4.73 -2.33 -3.20
CA ILE A 82 -4.71 -0.90 -2.87
C ILE A 82 -5.01 -0.07 -4.12
N ARG A 83 -4.37 -0.43 -5.25
CA ARG A 83 -4.61 0.22 -6.55
C ARG A 83 -6.06 0.09 -7.00
N ALA A 84 -6.61 -1.12 -6.87
CA ALA A 84 -7.97 -1.43 -7.31
C ALA A 84 -9.06 -0.83 -6.40
N GLU A 85 -8.84 -0.73 -5.08
CA GLU A 85 -9.75 -0.02 -4.18
C GLU A 85 -9.81 1.47 -4.54
N GLY A 86 -8.67 2.03 -4.97
CA GLY A 86 -8.60 3.33 -5.67
C GLY A 86 -8.87 4.55 -4.80
N GLY A 87 -9.16 4.36 -3.52
CA GLY A 87 -9.59 5.39 -2.59
C GLY A 87 -8.56 5.71 -1.49
N GLY A 88 -8.68 6.94 -0.99
CA GLY A 88 -7.85 7.41 0.13
C GLY A 88 -6.38 7.63 -0.24
N LEU A 89 -5.60 7.91 0.81
CA LEU A 89 -4.25 8.43 0.69
C LEU A 89 -3.30 7.49 -0.07
N ALA A 90 -3.35 6.19 0.19
CA ALA A 90 -2.47 5.22 -0.49
C ALA A 90 -2.69 5.21 -2.01
N ALA A 91 -3.93 5.15 -2.46
CA ALA A 91 -4.27 5.17 -3.87
C ALA A 91 -3.98 6.54 -4.50
N ASP A 92 -4.21 7.65 -3.77
CA ASP A 92 -3.85 8.99 -4.22
C ASP A 92 -2.35 9.14 -4.50
N ILE A 93 -1.50 8.62 -3.60
CA ILE A 93 -0.04 8.65 -3.76
C ILE A 93 0.39 7.86 -5.00
N LEU A 94 -0.09 6.62 -5.15
CA LEU A 94 0.25 5.79 -6.31
C LEU A 94 -0.21 6.43 -7.63
N ARG A 95 -1.41 7.02 -7.65
CA ARG A 95 -1.95 7.68 -8.85
C ARG A 95 -1.12 8.91 -9.25
N ARG A 96 -0.68 9.71 -8.27
CA ARG A 96 0.20 10.87 -8.51
C ARG A 96 1.55 10.44 -9.03
N ALA A 97 2.12 9.38 -8.45
CA ALA A 97 3.41 8.85 -8.88
C ALA A 97 3.41 8.48 -10.37
N TRP A 98 2.34 7.87 -10.90
CA TRP A 98 2.24 7.52 -12.33
C TRP A 98 1.77 8.64 -13.26
N SER A 99 1.36 9.79 -12.71
CA SER A 99 0.94 10.93 -13.52
C SER A 99 2.11 11.86 -13.89
N ASN A 100 3.31 11.51 -13.45
CA ASN A 100 4.57 12.24 -13.64
C ASN A 100 5.39 11.56 -14.73
#